data_AF-A0A0Q6VGJ6-F1
#
_entry.id   AF-A0A0Q6VGJ6-F1
#
_cell.length_a   1.000
_cell.length_b   1.000
_cell.length_c   1.000
_cell.angle_alpha   90.00
_cell.angle_beta   90.00
_cell.angle_gamma   90.00
#
_symmetry.space_group_name_H-M   'P 1'
#
loop_
_entity.id
_entity.type
_entity.pdbx_description
1 polymer ?
#
loop_
_entity_poly.entity_id
_entity_poly.type
_entity_poly.pdbx_seq_one_letter_code
_entity_poly.pdbx_strand_id
1 'polypeptide(L)'
;MHELTGCLRIRPALNEAERAYLHAVADSGRTLRGTTTGRGDTTVPFAYLAWEVCRDGCCLTWDATSERPSMMLPSLRFVIDHLLRDGAKGEGNPQLAGFTFDHVLDGIVTGAGRVVEARANRVSERTLTPSCARTKPSRSRARKLPENVVELRPRRA
;
A
#
# COMPACT_ATOMS: atom_id res chain seq x y z
N MET A 1 1.84 -12.79 10.51
CA MET A 1 2.37 -11.43 10.28
C MET A 1 2.90 -11.42 8.85
N HIS A 2 2.29 -10.65 7.95
CA HIS A 2 2.78 -10.58 6.57
C HIS A 2 3.95 -9.61 6.53
N GLU A 3 5.09 -10.06 6.02
CA GLU A 3 6.22 -9.18 5.74
C GLU A 3 5.81 -8.18 4.66
N LEU A 4 5.98 -6.89 4.95
CA LEU A 4 5.81 -5.82 3.99
C LEU A 4 7.18 -5.30 3.59
N THR A 5 7.36 -5.03 2.30
CA THR A 5 8.63 -4.63 1.74
C THR A 5 8.46 -3.44 0.81
N GLY A 6 9.42 -2.52 0.86
CA GLY A 6 9.47 -1.34 0.01
C GLY A 6 9.12 -0.05 0.74
N CYS A 7 9.24 1.06 0.03
CA CYS A 7 8.88 2.38 0.51
C CYS A 7 8.46 3.28 -0.66
N LEU A 8 7.70 4.32 -0.36
CA LEU A 8 7.39 5.39 -1.29
C LEU A 8 8.34 6.55 -1.01
N ARG A 9 9.13 6.97 -1.99
CA ARG A 9 9.99 8.15 -1.88
C ARG A 9 9.15 9.42 -2.01
N ILE A 10 9.50 10.43 -1.24
CA ILE A 10 8.85 11.74 -1.20
C ILE A 10 9.86 12.78 -1.67
N ARG A 11 9.50 13.60 -2.66
CA ARG A 11 10.37 14.66 -3.20
C ARG A 11 9.57 15.96 -3.43
N PRO A 12 9.98 17.11 -2.86
CA PRO A 12 11.04 17.23 -1.85
C PRO A 12 10.71 16.46 -0.57
N ALA A 13 11.71 16.21 0.28
CA ALA A 13 11.49 15.56 1.57
C ALA A 13 10.57 16.43 2.46
N LEU A 14 9.79 15.78 3.32
CA LEU A 14 8.89 16.46 4.24
C LEU A 14 9.69 17.35 5.21
N ASN A 15 9.15 18.54 5.44
CA ASN A 15 9.66 19.47 6.42
C ASN A 15 9.28 19.05 7.85
N GLU A 16 9.72 19.81 8.85
CA GLU A 16 9.47 19.49 10.25
C GLU A 16 7.99 19.52 10.63
N ALA A 17 7.23 20.51 10.14
CA ALA A 17 5.80 20.65 10.46
C ALA A 17 4.97 19.50 9.88
N GLU A 18 5.27 19.09 8.65
CA GLU A 18 4.62 17.95 7.99
C GLU A 18 4.89 16.63 8.70
N ARG A 19 6.16 16.37 9.04
CA ARG A 19 6.55 15.18 9.81
C ARG A 19 5.86 15.17 11.16
N ALA A 20 5.93 16.27 11.91
CA ALA A 20 5.32 16.37 13.23
C ALA A 20 3.80 16.13 13.17
N TYR A 21 3.12 16.67 12.15
CA TYR A 21 1.70 16.44 11.97
C TYR A 21 1.37 14.97 11.66
N LEU A 22 2.08 14.34 10.73
CA LEU A 22 1.84 12.93 10.38
C LEU A 22 2.10 12.00 11.57
N HIS A 23 3.18 12.21 12.32
CA HIS A 23 3.43 11.48 13.56
C HIS A 23 2.31 11.71 14.58
N ALA A 24 1.91 12.96 14.82
CA ALA A 24 0.83 13.25 15.76
C ALA A 24 -0.52 12.62 15.35
N VAL A 25 -0.81 12.53 14.05
CA VAL A 25 -2.03 11.83 13.58
C VAL A 25 -1.92 10.33 13.83
N ALA A 26 -0.80 9.71 13.47
CA ALA A 26 -0.55 8.28 13.71
C ALA A 26 -0.66 7.94 15.22
N ASP A 27 -0.01 8.73 16.08
CA ASP A 27 0.03 8.50 17.53
C ASP A 27 -1.29 8.82 18.24
N SER A 28 -2.14 9.67 17.65
CA SER A 28 -3.38 10.12 18.31
C SER A 28 -4.47 9.04 18.39
N GLY A 29 -4.32 7.92 17.69
CA GLY A 29 -5.38 6.91 17.58
C GLY A 29 -6.67 7.45 16.97
N ARG A 30 -6.60 8.56 16.22
CA ARG A 30 -7.75 9.14 15.49
C ARG A 30 -7.80 8.56 14.09
N THR A 31 -9.02 8.38 13.57
CA THR A 31 -9.20 8.03 12.16
C THR A 31 -8.91 9.23 11.27
N LEU A 32 -8.64 8.97 10.00
CA LEU A 32 -8.42 10.02 8.99
C LEU A 32 -9.62 10.98 8.89
N ARG A 33 -10.86 10.51 9.13
CA ARG A 33 -12.05 11.37 9.23
C ARG A 33 -12.06 12.31 10.44
N GLY A 34 -11.28 12.00 11.48
CA GLY A 34 -11.12 12.86 12.65
C GLY A 34 -10.12 14.00 12.44
N THR A 35 -9.37 13.97 11.33
CA THR A 35 -8.38 15.02 10.99
C THR A 35 -9.05 16.28 10.46
N THR A 36 -8.29 17.38 10.43
CA THR A 36 -8.75 18.68 9.94
C THR A 36 -9.32 18.62 8.53
N THR A 37 -8.65 17.90 7.62
CA THR A 37 -9.04 17.83 6.20
C THR A 37 -9.94 16.63 5.90
N GLY A 38 -10.13 15.71 6.86
CA GLY A 38 -11.02 14.55 6.69
C GLY A 38 -12.40 14.70 7.31
N ARG A 39 -12.59 15.64 8.24
CA ARG A 39 -13.88 15.86 8.90
C ARG A 39 -14.95 16.30 7.89
N GLY A 40 -16.07 15.58 7.88
CA GLY A 40 -17.21 15.89 7.00
C GLY A 40 -17.04 15.42 5.56
N ASP A 41 -15.87 14.90 5.17
CA ASP A 41 -15.62 14.39 3.83
C ASP A 41 -15.95 12.90 3.75
N THR A 42 -16.99 12.57 2.99
CA THR A 42 -17.46 11.18 2.83
C THR A 42 -16.52 10.32 1.99
N THR A 43 -15.62 10.94 1.21
CA THR A 43 -14.60 10.25 0.41
C THR A 43 -13.43 9.76 1.25
N VAL A 44 -13.26 10.31 2.46
CA VAL A 44 -12.17 9.92 3.36
C VAL A 44 -12.50 8.58 4.02
N PRO A 45 -11.56 7.60 3.98
CA PRO A 45 -11.79 6.30 4.57
C PRO A 45 -11.86 6.38 6.10
N PHE A 46 -12.69 5.53 6.69
CA PHE A 46 -12.66 5.29 8.14
C PHE A 46 -11.51 4.32 8.45
N ALA A 47 -10.30 4.87 8.51
CA ALA A 47 -9.06 4.14 8.75
C ALA A 47 -8.14 4.97 9.65
N TYR A 48 -7.18 4.32 10.31
CA TYR A 48 -6.07 4.99 10.98
C TYR A 48 -4.97 5.37 9.97
N LEU A 49 -4.12 6.33 10.33
CA LEU A 49 -2.91 6.62 9.57
C LEU A 49 -1.84 5.59 9.91
N ALA A 50 -1.59 4.66 8.99
CA ALA A 50 -0.55 3.64 9.13
C ALA A 50 0.58 3.80 8.10
N TRP A 51 0.70 4.98 7.50
CA TRP A 51 1.86 5.37 6.70
C TRP A 51 2.86 6.06 7.60
N GLU A 52 3.96 5.37 7.91
CA GLU A 52 5.04 5.89 8.72
C GLU A 52 6.02 6.68 7.87
N VAL A 53 6.38 7.86 8.35
CA VAL A 53 7.38 8.72 7.74
C VAL A 53 8.74 8.35 8.34
N CYS A 54 9.76 8.20 7.50
CA CYS A 54 11.12 8.01 8.00
C CYS A 54 11.64 9.29 8.69
N ARG A 55 12.70 9.15 9.50
CA ARG A 55 13.30 10.26 10.24
C ARG A 55 13.64 11.49 9.38
N ASP A 56 14.10 11.26 8.16
CA ASP A 56 14.52 12.33 7.24
C ASP A 56 13.35 12.92 6.42
N GLY A 57 12.13 12.37 6.54
CA GLY A 57 10.97 12.81 5.76
C GLY A 57 11.01 12.43 4.28
N CYS A 58 11.95 11.59 3.86
CA CYS A 58 12.18 11.28 2.45
C CYS A 58 11.45 10.02 1.96
N CYS A 59 10.85 9.23 2.84
CA CYS A 59 10.05 8.09 2.44
C CYS A 59 8.89 7.74 3.41
N LEU A 60 7.88 7.07 2.85
CA LEU A 60 6.78 6.43 3.58
C LEU A 60 6.90 4.92 3.53
N THR A 61 6.65 4.27 4.67
CA THR A 61 6.49 2.82 4.82
C THR A 61 5.13 2.50 5.41
N TRP A 62 4.65 1.27 5.21
CA TRP A 62 3.38 0.83 5.79
C TRP A 62 3.62 0.11 7.12
N ASP A 63 2.92 0.55 8.17
CA ASP A 63 2.83 -0.17 9.44
C ASP A 63 1.64 -1.13 9.43
N ALA A 64 1.94 -2.44 9.39
CA ALA A 64 0.93 -3.49 9.41
C ALA A 64 0.25 -3.68 10.77
N THR A 65 0.77 -3.09 11.84
CA THR A 65 0.24 -3.25 13.19
C THR A 65 -0.87 -2.26 13.50
N SER A 66 -0.79 -1.05 12.94
CA SER A 66 -1.80 0.00 13.13
C SER A 66 -3.04 -0.15 12.27
N GLU A 67 -2.95 -0.76 11.09
CA GLU A 67 -4.10 -0.86 10.18
C GLU A 67 -4.03 -2.06 9.21
N ARG A 68 -5.20 -2.53 8.77
CA ARG A 68 -5.31 -3.65 7.82
C ARG A 68 -4.75 -3.30 6.43
N PRO A 69 -4.11 -4.24 5.72
CA PRO A 69 -3.54 -4.01 4.38
C PRO A 69 -4.55 -3.51 3.32
N SER A 70 -5.85 -3.80 3.46
CA SER A 70 -6.87 -3.26 2.55
C SER A 70 -7.04 -1.75 2.63
N MET A 71 -6.44 -1.10 3.64
CA MET A 71 -6.45 0.35 3.79
C MET A 71 -5.19 1.04 3.25
N MET A 72 -4.20 0.30 2.75
CA MET A 72 -2.98 0.88 2.18
C MET A 72 -3.32 1.92 1.10
N LEU A 73 -4.04 1.51 0.05
CA LEU A 73 -4.39 2.41 -1.05
C LEU A 73 -5.34 3.55 -0.62
N PRO A 74 -6.48 3.31 0.08
CA PRO A 74 -7.36 4.40 0.50
C PRO A 74 -6.69 5.44 1.41
N SER A 75 -5.89 5.00 2.38
CA SER A 75 -5.19 5.93 3.28
C SER A 75 -4.04 6.66 2.58
N LEU A 76 -3.37 6.03 1.62
CA LEU A 76 -2.34 6.70 0.82
C LEU A 76 -2.93 7.82 -0.04
N ARG A 77 -4.10 7.57 -0.65
CA ARG A 77 -4.84 8.61 -1.37
C ARG A 77 -5.15 9.80 -0.48
N PHE A 78 -5.60 9.56 0.75
CA PHE A 78 -5.82 10.63 1.70
C PHE A 78 -4.54 11.43 1.96
N VAL A 79 -3.43 10.77 2.29
CA VAL A 79 -2.14 11.44 2.56
C VAL A 79 -1.73 12.32 1.37
N ILE A 80 -1.82 11.81 0.14
CA ILE A 80 -1.47 12.56 -1.06
C ILE A 80 -2.45 13.72 -1.29
N ASP A 81 -3.74 13.44 -1.42
CA ASP A 81 -4.77 14.38 -1.90
C ASP A 81 -5.15 15.43 -0.85
N HIS A 82 -4.91 15.16 0.43
CA HIS A 82 -5.27 16.08 1.51
C HIS A 82 -4.07 16.80 2.10
N LEU A 83 -2.86 16.23 2.02
CA LEU A 83 -1.73 16.73 2.79
C LEU A 83 -0.46 17.01 1.97
N LEU A 84 -0.19 16.29 0.88
CA LEU A 84 1.18 16.31 0.31
C LEU A 84 1.31 16.94 -1.07
N ARG A 85 0.37 16.70 -2.00
CA ARG A 85 0.52 17.17 -3.37
C ARG A 85 0.13 18.64 -3.55
N ASP A 86 0.54 19.20 -4.68
CA ASP A 86 0.06 20.51 -5.15
C ASP A 86 -1.47 20.50 -5.33
N GLY A 87 -2.14 21.53 -4.82
CA GLY A 87 -3.60 21.58 -4.80
C GLY A 87 -4.24 20.58 -3.84
N ALA A 88 -3.52 20.10 -2.82
CA ALA A 88 -4.12 19.26 -1.78
C ALA A 88 -5.20 20.02 -1.01
N LYS A 89 -6.21 19.30 -0.51
CA LYS A 89 -7.34 19.93 0.21
C LYS A 89 -6.96 20.70 1.47
N GLY A 90 -5.81 20.39 2.06
CA GLY A 90 -5.27 21.11 3.21
C GLY A 90 -4.67 22.47 2.88
N GLU A 91 -4.40 22.75 1.60
CA GLU A 91 -3.77 23.98 1.17
C GLU A 91 -4.64 25.20 1.52
N GLY A 92 -4.01 26.22 2.11
CA GLY A 92 -4.70 27.40 2.64
C GLY A 92 -5.40 27.20 3.99
N ASN A 93 -5.34 26.00 4.59
CA ASN A 93 -5.88 25.78 5.93
C ASN A 93 -4.94 26.35 7.02
N PRO A 94 -5.41 27.24 7.91
CA PRO A 94 -4.56 27.83 8.95
C PRO A 94 -3.92 26.80 9.91
N GLN A 95 -4.55 25.65 10.12
CA GLN A 95 -3.99 24.58 10.95
C GLN A 95 -2.83 23.82 10.28
N LEU A 96 -2.63 24.05 8.98
CA LEU A 96 -1.57 23.45 8.16
C LEU A 96 -0.64 24.53 7.56
N ALA A 97 -0.55 25.71 8.18
CA ALA A 97 0.22 26.85 7.65
C ALA A 97 1.73 26.60 7.42
N GLY A 98 2.29 25.52 7.98
CA GLY A 98 3.68 25.10 7.77
C GLY A 98 3.90 24.07 6.67
N PHE A 99 2.85 23.66 5.95
CA PHE A 99 2.94 22.68 4.88
C PHE A 99 3.32 23.34 3.55
N THR A 100 4.15 22.69 2.75
CA THR A 100 4.59 23.18 1.43
C THR A 100 3.72 22.67 0.28
N PHE A 101 3.04 21.52 0.45
CA PHE A 101 2.13 20.94 -0.55
C PHE A 101 2.76 20.77 -1.94
N ASP A 102 4.06 20.52 -2.04
CA ASP A 102 4.78 20.41 -3.32
C ASP A 102 5.38 19.02 -3.52
N HIS A 103 4.96 18.05 -2.72
CA HIS A 103 5.57 16.73 -2.70
C HIS A 103 5.06 15.82 -3.80
N VAL A 104 5.99 15.06 -4.35
CA VAL A 104 5.78 14.03 -5.35
C VAL A 104 6.20 12.68 -4.76
N LEU A 105 5.27 11.74 -4.77
CA LEU A 105 5.48 10.38 -4.27
C LEU A 105 5.70 9.40 -5.43
N ASP A 106 6.78 8.63 -5.31
CA ASP A 106 7.14 7.56 -6.23
C ASP A 106 7.65 6.33 -5.47
N GLY A 107 7.15 5.15 -5.82
CA GLY A 107 7.67 3.91 -5.27
C GLY A 107 6.62 2.82 -5.20
N ILE A 108 7.00 1.72 -4.54
CA ILE A 108 6.16 0.54 -4.41
C ILE A 108 6.29 0.02 -2.98
N VAL A 109 5.16 -0.35 -2.38
CA VAL A 109 5.10 -1.13 -1.15
C VAL A 109 4.30 -2.39 -1.43
N THR A 110 4.86 -3.53 -1.07
CA THR A 110 4.27 -4.85 -1.27
C THR A 110 4.08 -5.54 0.07
N GLY A 111 3.05 -6.37 0.19
CA GLY A 111 2.82 -7.20 1.37
C GLY A 111 1.38 -7.66 1.46
N ALA A 112 1.13 -8.71 2.25
CA ALA A 112 -0.20 -9.31 2.45
C ALA A 112 -0.96 -9.60 1.14
N GLY A 113 -0.25 -10.05 0.10
CA GLY A 113 -0.84 -10.34 -1.22
C GLY A 113 -1.26 -9.09 -2.00
N ARG A 114 -0.71 -7.91 -1.69
CA ARG A 114 -1.02 -6.63 -2.34
C ARG A 114 0.26 -5.93 -2.77
N VAL A 115 0.14 -5.12 -3.82
CA VAL A 115 1.14 -4.17 -4.29
C VAL A 115 0.45 -2.83 -4.40
N VAL A 116 0.93 -1.84 -3.65
CA VAL A 116 0.54 -0.44 -3.81
C VAL A 116 1.70 0.30 -4.45
N GLU A 117 1.42 0.95 -5.56
CA GLU A 117 2.39 1.69 -6.37
C GLU A 117 1.95 3.15 -6.46
N ALA A 118 2.88 4.07 -6.20
CA ALA A 118 2.74 5.49 -6.46
C ALA A 118 3.67 5.89 -7.59
N ARG A 119 3.16 6.65 -8.56
CA ARG A 119 3.94 7.30 -9.61
C ARG A 119 3.44 8.72 -9.82
N ALA A 120 4.28 9.70 -9.53
CA ALA A 120 3.92 11.12 -9.59
C ALA A 120 2.55 11.40 -8.95
N ASN A 121 2.38 10.97 -7.69
CA ASN A 121 1.14 11.08 -6.91
C ASN A 121 -0.08 10.29 -7.44
N ARG A 122 0.05 9.54 -8.54
CA ARG A 122 -0.99 8.61 -8.99
C ARG A 122 -0.79 7.27 -8.33
N VAL A 123 -1.81 6.78 -7.65
CA VAL A 123 -1.73 5.54 -6.87
C VAL A 123 -2.62 4.44 -7.45
N SER A 124 -2.06 3.24 -7.51
CA SER A 124 -2.75 2.04 -7.94
C SER A 124 -2.49 0.89 -6.96
N GLU A 125 -3.42 -0.05 -6.91
CA GLU A 125 -3.28 -1.29 -6.15
C GLU A 125 -3.44 -2.47 -7.09
N ARG A 126 -2.66 -3.52 -6.84
CA ARG A 126 -2.83 -4.82 -7.49
C ARG A 126 -2.81 -5.90 -6.42
N THR A 127 -3.76 -6.83 -6.50
CA THR A 127 -3.73 -8.04 -5.69
C THR A 127 -2.78 -9.03 -6.35
N LEU A 128 -1.77 -9.47 -5.59
CA LEU A 128 -0.92 -10.59 -5.99
C LEU A 128 -1.76 -11.85 -5.89
N THR A 129 -2.02 -12.46 -7.04
CA THR A 129 -2.50 -13.83 -7.07
C THR A 129 -1.38 -14.71 -6.49
N PRO A 130 -1.67 -15.63 -5.55
CA PRO A 130 -0.68 -16.61 -5.14
C PRO A 130 -0.13 -17.27 -6.40
N SER A 131 1.21 -17.42 -6.45
CA SER A 131 1.88 -17.98 -7.64
C SER A 131 1.17 -19.26 -8.04
N CYS A 132 1.15 -19.56 -9.34
CA CYS A 132 0.64 -20.81 -9.88
C CYS A 132 1.39 -21.97 -9.22
N ALA A 133 0.98 -22.35 -8.01
CA ALA A 133 1.22 -23.63 -7.41
C ALA A 133 0.52 -24.57 -8.35
N ARG A 134 1.28 -24.99 -9.36
CA ARG A 134 1.03 -26.03 -10.34
C ARG A 134 0.02 -26.96 -9.72
N THR A 135 -1.27 -26.73 -10.02
CA THR A 135 -2.35 -27.52 -9.45
C THR A 135 -1.93 -28.94 -9.76
N LYS A 136 -1.56 -29.73 -8.74
CA LYS A 136 -1.27 -31.14 -8.96
C LYS A 136 -2.48 -31.61 -9.76
N PRO A 137 -2.33 -32.06 -11.02
CA PRO A 137 -3.48 -32.43 -11.82
C PRO A 137 -4.30 -33.34 -10.94
N SER A 138 -5.53 -32.94 -10.65
CA SER A 138 -6.45 -33.82 -9.93
C SER A 138 -6.37 -35.14 -10.67
N ARG A 139 -6.09 -36.24 -9.95
CA ARG A 139 -5.96 -37.57 -10.56
C ARG A 139 -7.21 -37.78 -11.41
N SER A 140 -7.09 -37.53 -12.70
CA SER A 140 -8.11 -37.89 -13.66
C SER A 140 -8.21 -39.39 -13.54
N ARG A 141 -9.42 -39.89 -13.29
CA ARG A 141 -9.74 -41.31 -13.41
C ARG A 141 -9.03 -41.81 -14.67
N ALA A 142 -8.15 -42.80 -14.51
CA ALA A 142 -7.30 -43.32 -15.57
C ALA A 142 -8.15 -43.54 -16.83
N ARG A 143 -8.01 -42.63 -17.80
CA ARG A 143 -8.52 -42.88 -19.15
C ARG A 143 -7.67 -44.02 -19.70
N LYS A 144 -8.34 -45.03 -20.25
CA LYS A 144 -7.71 -46.11 -21.00
C LYS A 144 -6.75 -45.49 -22.00
N LEU A 145 -5.46 -45.82 -21.90
CA LEU A 145 -4.46 -45.29 -22.81
C LEU A 145 -4.83 -45.73 -24.25
N PRO A 146 -4.66 -44.85 -25.25
CA PRO A 146 -4.82 -45.22 -26.65
C PRO A 146 -3.94 -46.42 -27.02
N GLU A 147 -4.39 -47.25 -27.97
CA GLU A 147 -3.72 -48.50 -28.35
C GLU A 147 -2.27 -48.30 -28.85
N ASN A 148 -1.89 -47.08 -29.20
CA ASN A 148 -0.57 -46.73 -29.70
C ASN A 148 0.42 -46.25 -28.61
N VAL A 149 0.11 -46.42 -27.31
CA VAL A 149 1.04 -46.06 -26.22
C VAL A 149 1.92 -47.25 -25.84
N VAL A 150 3.23 -47.12 -26.06
CA VAL A 150 4.24 -48.09 -25.62
C VAL A 150 4.71 -47.73 -24.20
N GLU A 151 4.33 -48.53 -23.21
CA GLU A 151 4.86 -48.40 -21.84
C GLU A 151 6.28 -48.97 -21.76
N LEU A 152 7.27 -48.09 -21.61
CA LEU A 152 8.65 -48.51 -21.33
C LEU A 152 8.80 -48.81 -19.85
N ARG A 153 8.71 -50.09 -19.47
CA ARG A 153 9.03 -50.54 -18.11
C ARG A 153 10.55 -50.72 -17.97
N PRO A 154 11.19 -50.08 -16.97
CA PRO A 154 12.60 -50.30 -16.73
C PRO A 154 12.84 -51.75 -16.30
N ARG A 155 13.75 -52.45 -17.00
CA ARG A 155 14.28 -53.74 -16.56
C ARG A 155 15.00 -53.53 -15.24
N ARG A 156 14.53 -54.16 -14.17
CA ARG A 156 15.31 -54.28 -12.93
C ARG A 156 16.53 -55.16 -13.24
N ALA A 157 17.71 -54.64 -12.89
CA ALA A 157 18.96 -55.39 -12.84
C ALA A 157 18.97 -56.34 -11.63
#